data_AF-A0A529FBY9-F1
#
_entry.id   AF-A0A529FBY9-F1
#
_cell.length_a   1.000
_cell.length_b   1.000
_cell.length_c   1.000
_cell.angle_alpha   90.00
_cell.angle_beta   90.00
_cell.angle_gamma   90.00
#
_symmetry.space_group_name_H-M   'P 1'
#
loop_
_entity.id
_entity.type
_entity.pdbx_description
1 polymer ?
#
loop_
_entity_poly.entity_id
_entity_poly.type
_entity_poly.pdbx_seq_one_letter_code
_entity_poly.pdbx_strand_id
1 'polypeptide(L)' 'MASLKTASQPKKTVPAKGGAAKGGERPGRLADYLLARAPAEDVAAYEVADLERAADLAGRAIARHKKGDSIVAIDT' A
#
# COMPACT_ATOMS: atom_id res chain seq x y z
N MET A 1 -24.31 -25.99 -46.73
CA MET A 1 -25.30 -25.85 -45.66
C MET A 1 -24.86 -24.72 -44.73
N ALA A 2 -25.76 -23.78 -44.47
CA ALA A 2 -25.52 -22.62 -43.63
C ALA A 2 -25.23 -23.02 -42.17
N SER A 3 -24.37 -22.26 -41.51
CA SER A 3 -24.36 -22.17 -40.05
C SER A 3 -24.20 -20.70 -39.68
N LEU A 4 -25.35 -20.03 -39.60
CA LEU A 4 -25.51 -18.75 -38.93
C LEU A 4 -25.79 -19.03 -37.46
N LYS A 5 -24.91 -18.57 -36.57
CA LYS A 5 -25.26 -18.32 -35.17
C LYS A 5 -24.48 -17.09 -34.66
N THR A 6 -25.05 -15.93 -34.98
CA THR A 6 -25.42 -14.81 -34.11
C THR A 6 -24.68 -14.56 -32.78
N ALA A 7 -24.45 -13.26 -32.58
CA ALA A 7 -24.35 -12.46 -31.34
C ALA A 7 -22.96 -12.16 -30.75
N SER A 8 -22.44 -11.03 -31.22
CA SER A 8 -21.76 -9.99 -30.44
C SER A 8 -22.32 -9.84 -29.02
N GLN A 9 -21.46 -9.76 -28.00
CA GLN A 9 -21.44 -8.74 -26.93
C GLN A 9 -20.22 -8.97 -25.99
N PRO A 10 -19.73 -7.91 -25.33
CA PRO A 10 -18.30 -7.65 -25.17
C PRO A 10 -17.68 -8.13 -23.86
N LYS A 11 -16.36 -8.37 -23.91
CA LYS A 11 -15.47 -8.53 -22.76
C LYS A 11 -15.53 -7.30 -21.83
N LYS A 12 -15.41 -7.59 -20.53
CA LYS A 12 -14.89 -6.78 -19.40
C LYS A 12 -15.93 -6.20 -18.45
N THR A 13 -16.04 -6.87 -17.31
CA THR A 13 -16.13 -6.24 -15.98
C THR A 13 -15.32 -7.07 -14.99
N VAL A 14 -14.00 -6.98 -15.10
CA VAL A 14 -13.17 -7.06 -13.89
C VAL A 14 -13.49 -5.81 -13.08
N PRO A 15 -13.89 -5.89 -11.80
CA PRO A 15 -13.72 -4.76 -10.93
C PRO A 15 -12.22 -4.57 -10.77
N ALA A 16 -11.66 -3.73 -11.62
CA ALA A 16 -10.39 -3.07 -11.37
C ALA A 16 -10.58 -2.24 -10.10
N LYS A 17 -10.27 -2.80 -8.94
CA LYS A 17 -9.93 -2.01 -7.76
C LYS A 17 -8.52 -1.46 -7.96
N GLY A 18 -8.41 -0.56 -8.94
CA GLY A 18 -7.25 0.26 -9.22
C GLY A 18 -7.76 1.66 -9.44
N GLY A 19 -7.61 2.53 -8.44
CA GLY A 19 -8.18 3.87 -8.53
C GLY A 19 -7.84 4.78 -7.36
N ALA A 20 -6.56 5.11 -7.23
CA ALA A 20 -6.04 6.31 -6.58
C ALA A 20 -6.36 6.54 -5.10
N ALA A 21 -5.39 6.21 -4.24
CA ALA A 21 -4.96 7.20 -3.26
C ALA A 21 -3.69 7.86 -3.80
N LYS A 22 -3.88 8.94 -4.57
CA LYS A 22 -2.85 9.98 -4.70
C LYS A 22 -2.31 10.30 -3.31
N GLY A 23 -0.99 10.44 -3.23
CA GLY A 23 -0.28 10.86 -2.03
C GLY A 23 -1.00 12.00 -1.34
N GLY A 24 -1.38 11.72 -0.10
CA GLY A 24 -1.84 12.68 0.86
C GLY A 24 -1.34 12.16 2.18
N GLU A 25 -0.10 12.55 2.51
CA GLU A 25 0.52 12.40 3.82
C GLU A 25 -0.46 12.92 4.88
N ARG A 26 -1.18 12.00 5.50
CA ARG A 26 -1.71 12.18 6.83
C ARG A 26 -1.00 11.15 7.70
N PRO A 27 -0.46 11.53 8.86
CA PRO A 27 0.33 10.64 9.71
C PRO A 27 -0.37 9.31 10.08
N GLY A 28 -1.71 9.21 9.95
CA GLY A 28 -2.42 7.94 10.11
C GLY A 28 -2.35 6.96 8.92
N ARG A 29 -2.13 7.40 7.68
CA ARG A 29 -2.24 6.50 6.49
C ARG A 29 -1.07 5.54 6.31
N LEU A 30 0.12 5.92 6.75
CA LEU A 30 1.32 5.09 6.55
C LEU A 30 1.30 3.88 7.48
N ALA A 31 0.94 4.07 8.76
CA ALA A 31 0.79 2.98 9.72
C ALA A 31 -0.24 1.95 9.23
N ASP A 32 -1.43 2.40 8.83
CA ASP A 32 -2.48 1.53 8.28
C ASP A 32 -2.00 0.74 7.05
N TYR A 33 -1.26 1.40 6.16
CA TYR A 33 -0.73 0.77 4.95
C TYR A 33 0.33 -0.30 5.26
N LEU A 34 1.21 -0.03 6.23
CA LEU A 34 2.25 -0.97 6.66
C LEU A 34 1.63 -2.16 7.40
N LEU A 35 0.70 -1.92 8.32
CA LEU A 35 0.00 -2.96 9.07
C LEU A 35 -0.85 -3.86 8.17
N ALA A 36 -1.52 -3.30 7.16
CA ALA A 36 -2.27 -4.10 6.18
C ALA A 36 -1.40 -5.05 5.34
N ARG A 37 -0.08 -4.84 5.31
CA ARG A 37 0.89 -5.69 4.60
C ARG A 37 1.69 -6.59 5.54
N ALA A 38 1.61 -6.37 6.85
CA ALA A 38 2.31 -7.16 7.83
C ALA A 38 1.50 -8.44 8.17
N PRO A 39 2.15 -9.61 8.19
CA PRO A 39 1.55 -10.81 8.76
C PRO A 39 1.13 -10.58 10.21
N ALA A 40 0.02 -11.21 10.63
CA ALA A 40 -0.50 -11.02 11.98
C ALA A 40 0.48 -11.56 13.05
N GLU A 41 1.20 -12.62 12.70
CA GLU A 41 2.23 -13.25 13.53
C GLU A 41 3.37 -12.27 13.84
N ASP A 42 3.74 -11.43 12.88
CA ASP A 42 4.84 -10.46 13.03
C ASP A 42 4.42 -9.23 13.86
N VAL A 43 3.15 -8.83 13.77
CA VAL A 43 2.60 -7.67 14.51
C VAL A 43 2.32 -8.02 15.97
N ALA A 44 1.85 -9.25 16.25
CA ALA A 44 1.40 -9.67 17.57
C ALA A 44 2.47 -9.64 18.67
N ALA A 45 3.76 -9.63 18.30
CA ALA A 45 4.87 -9.56 19.23
C ALA A 45 5.16 -8.15 19.78
N TYR A 46 4.53 -7.11 19.22
CA TYR A 46 4.83 -5.71 19.53
C TYR A 46 3.62 -4.98 20.10
N GLU A 47 3.89 -4.02 20.98
CA GLU A 47 2.88 -3.11 21.51
C GLU A 47 2.43 -2.11 20.44
N VAL A 48 1.15 -1.74 20.48
CA VAL A 48 0.55 -0.80 19.51
C VAL A 48 1.31 0.53 19.50
N ALA A 49 1.69 1.04 20.67
CA ALA A 49 2.43 2.30 20.80
C ALA A 49 3.82 2.25 20.13
N ASP A 50 4.49 1.09 20.15
CA ASP A 50 5.79 0.93 19.50
C ASP A 50 5.64 0.89 17.97
N LEU A 51 4.58 0.26 17.46
CA LEU A 51 4.26 0.21 16.04
C LEU A 51 3.88 1.59 15.49
N GLU A 52 3.10 2.37 16.25
CA GLU A 52 2.79 3.77 15.91
C GLU A 52 4.05 4.62 15.84
N ARG A 53 4.93 4.51 16.85
CA ARG A 53 6.23 5.22 16.84
C ARG A 53 7.10 4.80 15.65
N ALA A 54 7.13 3.51 15.31
CA ALA A 54 7.89 3.02 14.16
C ALA A 54 7.35 3.58 12.84
N ALA A 55 6.03 3.65 12.69
CA ALA A 55 5.39 4.25 11.51
C ALA A 55 5.70 5.75 11.38
N ASP A 56 5.75 6.49 12.50
CA ASP A 56 6.14 7.90 12.51
C ASP A 56 7.59 8.11 12.08
N LEU A 57 8.52 7.28 12.56
CA LEU A 57 9.93 7.31 12.16
C LEU A 57 10.08 7.01 10.66
N ALA A 58 9.40 5.97 10.18
CA ALA A 58 9.36 5.64 8.76
C ALA A 58 8.79 6.80 7.92
N GLY A 59 7.71 7.43 8.39
CA GLY A 59 7.11 8.59 7.73
C GLY A 59 8.08 9.76 7.60
N ARG A 60 8.82 10.08 8.66
CA ARG A 60 9.84 11.14 8.63
C ARG A 60 11.00 10.82 7.68
N ALA A 61 11.45 9.56 7.64
CA ALA A 61 12.50 9.13 6.74
C ALA A 61 12.06 9.24 5.27
N ILE A 62 10.85 8.77 4.96
CA ILE A 62 10.27 8.84 3.60
C ILE A 62 10.05 10.29 3.17
N ALA A 63 9.53 11.16 4.05
CA ALA A 63 9.28 12.56 3.74
C ALA A 63 10.57 13.35 3.41
N ARG A 64 11.70 12.95 4.01
CA ARG A 64 13.02 13.57 3.76
C ARG A 64 13.72 13.02 2.52
N HIS A 65 13.30 11.86 2.03
CA HIS A 65 13.98 11.16 0.96
C HIS A 65 13.76 11.81 -0.42
N LYS A 66 14.83 11.88 -1.20
CA LYS A 66 14.82 12.33 -2.61
C LYS A 66 15.24 11.19 -3.52
N LYS A 67 14.83 11.27 -4.78
CA LYS A 67 15.21 10.27 -5.80
C LYS A 67 16.74 10.15 -5.88
N GLY A 68 17.27 8.98 -5.55
CA GLY A 68 18.71 8.69 -5.56
C GLY A 68 19.34 8.57 -4.16
N ASP A 69 18.63 8.98 -3.11
CA ASP A 69 19.09 8.86 -1.73
C ASP A 69 18.63 7.53 -1.09
N SER A 70 19.26 7.11 0.02
CA SER A 70 18.81 5.94 0.79
C SER A 70 17.73 6.34 1.80
N ILE A 71 16.68 5.54 1.92
CA ILE A 71 15.62 5.70 2.95
C ILE A 71 16.05 5.07 4.29
N VAL A 72 17.05 4.19 4.29
CA VAL A 72 17.54 3.53 5.50
C VAL A 72 18.50 4.46 6.22
N ALA A 73 18.09 4.98 7.37
CA ALA A 73 18.95 5.68 8.33
C ALA A 73 19.16 4.77 9.54
N ILE A 74 20.42 4.53 9.90
CA ILE A 74 20.80 3.83 11.12
C ILE A 74 21.35 4.90 12.06
N ASP A 75 20.54 5.30 13.04
CA ASP A 75 20.98 6.18 14.11
C ASP A 75 21.70 5.31 15.15
N THR A 76 22.94 5.69 15.50
CA THR A 76 23.76 5.03 16.54
C THR A 76 23.46 5.59 17.92
#